data_AF-A0A7K3Z4Z5-F1
#
_entry.id   AF-A0A7K3Z4Z5-F1
#
_cell.length_a   1.000
_cell.length_b   1.000
_cell.length_c   1.000
_cell.angle_alpha   90.00
_cell.angle_beta   90.00
_cell.angle_gamma   90.00
#
_symmetry.space_group_name_H-M   'P 1'
#
loop_
_entity.id
_entity.type
_entity.pdbx_description
1 polymer ?
#
loop_
_entity_poly.entity_id
_entity_poly.type
_entity_poly.pdbx_seq_one_letter_code
_entity_poly.pdbx_strand_id
1 'polypeptide(L)' 'MIQPISAASDDFWITKTLILQNEEGLGAIVFDFRIYVIAADITYDYIPSTDIWVTKTPMPTPRGKFVIAVSVLIKQHRR' A
#
# COMPACT_ATOMS: atom_id res chain seq x y z
N MET A 1 15.05 -9.74 41.84
CA MET A 1 15.35 -8.85 40.70
C MET A 1 15.08 -9.64 39.43
N ILE A 2 14.10 -9.23 38.63
CA ILE A 2 13.80 -9.82 37.32
C ILE A 2 14.29 -8.78 36.30
N GLN A 3 15.18 -9.17 35.39
CA GLN A 3 15.69 -8.29 34.32
C GLN A 3 14.56 -8.00 33.32
N PRO A 4 14.42 -6.78 32.78
CA PRO A 4 13.44 -6.51 31.73
C PRO A 4 13.88 -7.21 30.44
N ILE A 5 12.93 -7.81 29.74
CA ILE A 5 13.14 -8.37 28.41
C ILE A 5 13.52 -7.21 27.48
N SER A 6 14.69 -7.31 26.87
CA SER A 6 15.18 -6.37 25.85
C SER A 6 14.08 -6.15 24.82
N ALA A 7 13.58 -4.92 24.71
CA ALA A 7 12.69 -4.51 23.63
C ALA A 7 13.44 -4.78 22.31
N ALA A 8 13.00 -5.78 21.56
CA ALA A 8 13.38 -5.87 20.16
C ALA A 8 12.89 -4.58 19.50
N SER A 9 13.78 -3.81 18.88
CA SER A 9 13.37 -2.64 18.12
C SER A 9 12.51 -3.12 16.95
N ASP A 10 11.34 -2.53 16.74
CA ASP A 10 10.46 -2.79 15.58
C ASP A 10 11.06 -2.30 14.24
N ASP A 11 12.37 -2.08 14.19
CA ASP A 11 13.16 -1.64 13.04
C ASP A 11 13.79 -2.84 12.34
N PHE A 12 12.96 -3.63 11.67
CA PHE A 12 13.40 -4.73 10.84
C PHE A 12 12.53 -4.86 9.59
N TRP A 13 13.14 -5.35 8.51
CA TRP A 13 12.44 -5.59 7.26
C TRP A 13 11.98 -7.04 7.18
N ILE A 14 10.72 -7.25 6.76
CA ILE A 14 10.19 -8.55 6.40
C ILE A 14 9.85 -8.54 4.91
N THR A 15 10.38 -9.52 4.18
CA THR A 15 9.99 -9.73 2.78
C THR A 15 8.62 -10.36 2.73
N LYS A 16 7.68 -9.69 2.07
CA LYS A 16 6.37 -10.25 1.70
C LYS A 16 6.44 -10.79 0.28
N THR A 17 5.64 -11.80 -0.03
CA THR A 17 5.54 -12.35 -1.38
C THR A 17 5.18 -11.23 -2.35
N LEU A 18 6.13 -10.84 -3.20
CA LEU A 18 5.95 -9.80 -4.21
C LEU A 18 5.38 -10.43 -5.47
N ILE A 19 4.28 -9.87 -5.98
CA ILE A 19 3.73 -10.26 -7.28
C ILE A 19 4.41 -9.48 -8.43
N LEU A 20 5.16 -8.43 -8.09
CA LEU A 20 5.79 -7.50 -9.01
C LEU A 20 7.26 -7.88 -9.26
N GLN A 21 7.58 -8.29 -10.48
CA GLN A 21 8.96 -8.33 -10.97
C GLN A 21 9.25 -7.03 -11.72
N ASN A 22 9.82 -6.05 -11.01
CA ASN A 22 10.45 -4.83 -11.55
C ASN A 22 9.53 -3.80 -12.22
N GLU A 23 8.76 -3.05 -11.42
CA GLU A 23 7.98 -1.90 -11.89
C GLU A 23 8.58 -0.58 -11.35
N GLU A 24 9.29 0.17 -12.20
CA GLU A 24 9.68 1.54 -11.90
C GLU A 24 8.54 2.53 -12.21
N GLY A 25 8.40 3.58 -11.39
CA GLY A 25 7.45 4.66 -11.67
C GLY A 25 5.98 4.34 -11.39
N LEU A 26 5.72 3.32 -10.57
CA LEU A 26 4.41 3.05 -9.98
C LEU A 26 4.07 4.04 -8.86
N GLY A 27 2.79 4.10 -8.49
CA GLY A 27 2.33 4.79 -7.29
C GLY A 27 1.73 3.80 -6.29
N ALA A 28 1.86 4.07 -4.99
CA ALA A 28 1.21 3.31 -3.93
C ALA A 28 0.41 4.23 -2.99
N ILE A 29 -0.76 3.76 -2.53
CA ILE A 29 -1.56 4.48 -1.53
C ILE A 29 -2.30 3.53 -0.60
N VAL A 30 -2.45 3.94 0.66
CA VAL A 30 -3.31 3.26 1.62
C VAL A 30 -4.75 3.76 1.48
N PHE A 31 -5.68 2.84 1.31
CA PHE A 31 -7.12 3.13 1.32
C PHE A 31 -7.87 1.94 1.89
N ASP A 32 -8.84 2.19 2.77
CA ASP A 32 -9.68 1.14 3.38
C ASP A 32 -8.86 -0.03 3.99
N PHE A 33 -7.80 0.31 4.76
CA PHE A 33 -6.87 -0.65 5.38
C PHE A 33 -6.11 -1.57 4.41
N ARG A 34 -6.11 -1.25 3.11
CA ARG A 34 -5.40 -1.97 2.07
C ARG A 34 -4.35 -1.09 1.41
N ILE A 35 -3.36 -1.69 0.76
CA ILE A 35 -2.35 -0.97 -0.01
C ILE A 35 -2.64 -1.20 -1.49
N TYR A 36 -2.92 -0.13 -2.21
CA TYR A 36 -3.11 -0.17 -3.65
C TYR A 36 -1.80 0.21 -4.32
N VAL A 37 -1.31 -0.64 -5.20
CA VAL A 37 -0.14 -0.40 -6.04
C VAL A 37 -0.63 -0.28 -7.48
N ILE A 38 -0.45 0.89 -8.08
CA ILE A 38 -0.94 1.20 -9.41
C ILE A 38 0.26 1.40 -10.33
N ALA A 39 0.31 0.61 -11.39
CA ALA A 39 1.29 0.71 -12.47
C ALA A 39 0.59 1.00 -13.80
N ALA A 40 1.36 1.10 -14.89
CA ALA A 40 0.87 1.52 -16.20
C ALA A 40 -0.11 0.51 -16.82
N ASP A 41 0.16 -0.78 -16.63
CA ASP A 41 -0.53 -1.91 -17.27
C ASP A 41 -1.17 -2.88 -16.26
N ILE A 42 -1.00 -2.64 -14.96
CA ILE A 42 -1.60 -3.46 -13.89
C ILE A 42 -1.85 -2.67 -12.60
N THR A 43 -2.90 -3.06 -11.88
CA THR A 43 -3.19 -2.57 -10.53
C THR A 43 -3.23 -3.75 -9.57
N TYR A 44 -2.66 -3.58 -8.38
CA TYR A 44 -2.76 -4.55 -7.29
C TYR A 44 -3.39 -3.96 -6.04
N ASP A 45 -4.16 -4.79 -5.36
CA ASP A 45 -4.72 -4.55 -4.03
C ASP A 45 -4.10 -5.55 -3.05
N TYR A 46 -3.30 -5.04 -2.12
CA TYR A 46 -2.73 -5.82 -1.04
C TYR A 46 -3.63 -5.76 0.20
N ILE A 47 -4.00 -6.93 0.72
CA ILE A 47 -4.85 -7.10 1.90
C ILE A 47 -3.95 -7.56 3.07
N PRO A 48 -3.55 -6.67 3.99
CA PRO A 48 -2.57 -7.00 5.04
C PRO A 48 -3.06 -8.06 6.03
N SER A 49 -4.37 -8.16 6.27
CA SER A 49 -4.96 -9.10 7.22
C SER A 49 -4.81 -10.57 6.79
N THR A 50 -4.64 -10.82 5.49
CA THR A 50 -4.48 -12.17 4.93
C THR A 50 -3.16 -12.37 4.20
N ASP A 51 -2.33 -11.33 4.08
CA ASP A 51 -1.08 -11.32 3.31
C ASP A 51 -1.25 -11.74 1.84
N ILE A 52 -2.35 -11.29 1.22
CA ILE A 52 -2.71 -11.63 -0.15
C ILE A 52 -2.68 -10.39 -1.04
N TRP A 53 -2.17 -10.58 -2.26
CA TRP A 53 -2.29 -9.63 -3.36
C TRP A 53 -3.41 -10.05 -4.31
N VAL A 54 -4.23 -9.09 -4.73
CA VAL A 54 -5.31 -9.28 -5.71
C VAL A 54 -5.04 -8.39 -6.92
N THR A 55 -4.99 -8.99 -8.11
CA THR A 55 -4.90 -8.24 -9.37
C THR A 55 -6.22 -7.55 -9.68
N LYS A 56 -6.15 -6.28 -10.08
CA LYS A 56 -7.27 -5.45 -10.49
C LYS A 56 -7.06 -4.89 -11.88
N THR A 57 -8.13 -4.34 -12.44
CA THR A 57 -8.11 -3.66 -13.74
C THR A 57 -7.05 -2.55 -13.74
N PRO A 58 -6.23 -2.44 -14.80
CA PRO A 58 -5.26 -1.37 -14.91
C PRO A 58 -5.92 0.00 -15.11
N MET A 59 -5.12 1.06 -15.04
CA MET A 59 -5.57 2.38 -15.46
C MET A 59 -6.00 2.34 -16.94
N PRO A 60 -7.13 2.99 -17.31
CA PRO A 60 -7.55 3.06 -18.71
C PRO A 60 -6.53 3.71 -19.64
N THR A 61 -5.68 4.59 -19.10
CA THR A 61 -4.55 5.18 -19.82
C THR A 61 -3.27 4.86 -19.04
N PRO A 62 -2.30 4.17 -19.65
CA PRO A 62 -1.02 3.88 -19.04
C PRO A 62 -0.27 5.16 -18.65
N ARG A 63 0.31 5.19 -17.44
CA ARG A 63 1.11 6.31 -16.91
C ARG A 63 2.28 5.76 -16.10
N GLY A 64 3.40 6.48 -16.10
CA GLY A 64 4.53 6.25 -15.19
C GLY A 64 4.98 7.56 -14.54
N LYS A 65 5.70 7.46 -13.42
CA LYS A 65 6.24 8.61 -12.66
C LYS A 65 5.16 9.58 -12.20
N PHE A 66 4.18 9.08 -11.45
CA PHE A 66 3.04 9.85 -10.97
C PHE A 66 2.86 9.75 -9.46
N VAL A 67 2.02 10.63 -8.90
CA VAL A 67 1.59 10.61 -7.49
C VAL A 67 0.12 10.22 -7.43
N ILE A 68 -0.26 9.45 -6.40
CA ILE A 68 -1.65 9.08 -6.10
C ILE A 68 -2.07 9.81 -4.82
N ALA A 69 -3.32 10.29 -4.79
CA ALA A 69 -3.93 10.86 -3.60
C ALA A 69 -5.34 10.32 -3.42
N VAL A 70 -5.72 10.12 -2.17
CA VAL A 70 -7.11 9.84 -1.75
C VAL A 70 -7.60 11.08 -1.03
N SER A 71 -8.78 11.57 -1.42
CA SER A 71 -9.46 12.62 -0.66
C SER A 71 -10.41 11.98 0.35
N VAL A 72 -10.43 12.52 1.56
CA VAL A 72 -11.43 12.17 2.57
C VAL A 72 -12.43 13.30 2.64
N LEU A 73 -13.71 13.00 2.43
CA LEU A 73 -14.77 13.99 2.60
C LEU A 73 -15.01 14.24 4.09
N ILE A 74 -14.47 15.33 4.61
CA ILE A 74 -14.88 15.86 5.91
C ILE A 74 -16.10 16.74 5.65
N LYS A 75 -17.30 16.25 5.97
CA LYS A 75 -18.50 17.11 5.98
C LYS A 75 -18.28 18.20 7.02
N GLN A 76 -18.13 19.45 6.58
CA GLN A 76 -18.13 20.57 7.51
C GLN A 76 -19.53 20.69 8.12
N HIS A 77 -19.60 20.57 9.46
CA HIS A 77 -20.75 21.05 10.22
C HIS A 77 -20.76 22.57 10.07
N ARG A 78 -21.59 23.09 9.16
CA ARG A 78 -21.98 24.50 9.22
C ARG A 78 -22.82 24.65 10.49
N ARG A 79 -22.31 25.43 11.44
CA ARG A 79 -23.13 25.93 12.55
C ARG A 79 -24.12 26.96 12.04
#